data_AF-A0A7S1MGM3-F1
#
_entry.id   AF-A0A7S1MGM3-F1
#
_cell.length_a   1.000
_cell.length_b   1.000
_cell.length_c   1.000
_cell.angle_alpha   90.00
_cell.angle_beta   90.00
_cell.angle_gamma   90.00
#
_symmetry.space_group_name_H-M   'P 1'
#
loop_
_entity.id
_entity.type
_entity.pdbx_description
1 polymer ?
#
loop_
_entity_poly.entity_id
_entity_poly.type
_entity_poly.pdbx_seq_one_letter_code
_entity_poly.pdbx_strand_id
1 'polypeptide(L)'
;QHFASHTLVRKLQAGHLPASASCRQELVGYLGHFRRGPSTVRRMLVVGLTDCALWQPPEEDGPWLTDCLKQFSDSIEALPCLLELLAVIPEEAANRKVVVSAQRRQQFAASMLQHTSAVLETLLKASQASGQCAVPALR
;
A
#
# COMPACT_ATOMS: atom_id res chain seq x y z
N GLN A 1 5.32 9.58 -16.41
CA GLN A 1 4.82 8.78 -15.27
C GLN A 1 5.26 9.36 -13.93
N HIS A 2 6.56 9.66 -13.72
CA HIS A 2 7.03 10.34 -12.49
C HIS A 2 6.29 11.65 -12.17
N PHE A 3 6.14 12.57 -13.13
CA PHE A 3 5.39 13.83 -12.89
C PHE A 3 3.95 13.57 -12.43
N ALA A 4 3.24 12.68 -13.13
CA ALA A 4 1.85 12.35 -12.82
C ALA A 4 1.67 11.72 -11.43
N SER A 5 2.54 10.77 -11.05
CA SER A 5 2.47 10.14 -9.72
C SER A 5 2.80 11.12 -8.60
N HIS A 6 3.75 12.04 -8.81
CA HIS A 6 4.03 13.12 -7.86
C HIS A 6 2.87 14.12 -7.74
N THR A 7 2.25 14.52 -8.85
CA THR A 7 1.09 15.41 -8.83
C THR A 7 -0.09 14.77 -8.10
N LEU A 8 -0.33 13.49 -8.32
CA LEU A 8 -1.41 12.74 -7.66
C LEU A 8 -1.23 12.75 -6.13
N VAL A 9 -0.05 12.40 -5.63
CA VAL A 9 0.24 12.43 -4.19
C VAL A 9 0.06 13.83 -3.63
N ARG A 10 0.58 14.87 -4.29
CA ARG A 10 0.40 16.26 -3.81
C ARG A 10 -1.07 16.66 -3.71
N LYS A 11 -1.91 16.22 -4.65
CA LYS A 11 -3.36 16.49 -4.61
C LYS A 11 -4.02 15.80 -3.42
N LEU A 12 -3.73 14.52 -3.20
CA LEU A 12 -4.28 13.76 -2.07
C LEU A 12 -3.84 14.32 -0.72
N GLN A 13 -2.56 14.67 -0.58
CA GLN A 13 -2.03 15.26 0.64
C GLN A 13 -2.68 16.61 0.94
N ALA A 14 -2.92 17.44 -0.09
CA ALA A 14 -3.62 18.72 0.02
C ALA A 14 -5.14 18.59 0.26
N GLY A 15 -5.70 17.37 0.34
CA GLY A 15 -7.12 17.12 0.58
C GLY A 15 -8.01 17.24 -0.66
N HIS A 16 -7.43 17.25 -1.87
CA HIS A 16 -8.20 17.10 -3.11
C HIS A 16 -8.55 15.64 -3.34
N LEU A 17 -9.47 15.14 -2.51
CA LEU A 17 -9.96 13.78 -2.63
C LEU A 17 -10.87 13.63 -3.85
N PRO A 18 -10.66 12.61 -4.69
CA PRO A 18 -11.64 12.23 -5.69
C PRO A 18 -12.92 11.79 -4.99
N ALA A 19 -14.07 12.22 -5.53
CA ALA A 19 -15.39 12.01 -4.92
C ALA A 19 -15.88 10.54 -4.91
N SER A 20 -15.01 9.57 -5.20
CA SER A 20 -15.39 8.17 -5.45
C SER A 20 -14.43 7.18 -4.82
N ALA A 21 -15.00 6.05 -4.37
CA ALA A 21 -14.27 4.82 -4.03
C ALA A 21 -13.44 4.24 -5.20
N SER A 22 -13.60 4.79 -6.42
CA SER A 22 -12.89 4.36 -7.63
C SER A 22 -11.39 4.67 -7.58
N CYS A 23 -10.96 5.74 -6.90
CA CYS A 23 -9.55 6.13 -6.89
C CYS A 23 -8.65 5.07 -6.27
N ARG A 24 -9.10 4.42 -5.20
CA ARG A 24 -8.37 3.30 -4.59
C ARG A 24 -8.20 2.14 -5.58
N GLN A 25 -9.28 1.75 -6.24
CA GLN A 25 -9.27 0.66 -7.21
C GLN A 25 -8.38 0.98 -8.41
N GLU A 26 -8.44 2.22 -8.90
CA GLU A 26 -7.56 2.71 -9.97
C GLU A 26 -6.09 2.70 -9.55
N LEU A 27 -5.76 3.16 -8.34
CA LEU A 27 -4.40 3.14 -7.81
C LEU A 27 -3.86 1.71 -7.65
N VAL A 28 -4.69 0.77 -7.17
CA VAL A 28 -4.34 -0.65 -7.12
C VAL A 28 -4.10 -1.20 -8.52
N GLY A 29 -4.93 -0.84 -9.50
CA GLY A 29 -4.75 -1.20 -10.91
C GLY A 29 -3.43 -0.67 -11.48
N TYR A 30 -3.11 0.60 -11.23
CA TYR A 30 -1.83 1.19 -11.63
C TYR A 30 -0.65 0.53 -10.94
N LEU A 31 -0.76 0.20 -9.66
CA LEU A 31 0.31 -0.48 -8.92
C LEU A 31 0.54 -1.90 -9.47
N GLY A 32 -0.53 -2.60 -9.86
CA GLY A 32 -0.44 -3.88 -10.57
C GLY A 32 0.27 -3.76 -11.92
N HIS A 33 -0.02 -2.71 -12.70
CA HIS A 33 0.65 -2.43 -13.97
C HIS A 33 2.14 -2.07 -13.78
N PHE A 34 2.46 -1.25 -12.78
CA PHE A 34 3.82 -0.78 -12.49
C PHE A 34 4.61 -1.67 -11.53
N ARG A 35 4.17 -2.90 -11.25
CA ARG A 35 4.85 -3.82 -10.32
C ARG A 35 6.33 -4.06 -10.70
N ARG A 36 6.61 -4.19 -12.00
CA ARG A 36 7.95 -4.29 -12.60
C ARG A 36 8.50 -2.95 -13.12
N GLY A 37 7.79 -1.86 -12.88
CA GLY A 37 8.15 -0.52 -13.32
C GLY A 37 9.22 0.13 -12.44
N PRO A 38 9.55 1.41 -12.72
CA PRO A 38 10.52 2.17 -11.93
C PRO A 38 10.11 2.23 -10.45
N SER A 39 11.05 1.95 -9.54
CA SER A 39 10.79 1.91 -8.09
C SER A 39 10.23 3.23 -7.56
N THR A 40 10.68 4.38 -8.09
CA THR A 40 10.14 5.69 -7.69
C THR A 40 8.66 5.83 -8.08
N VAL A 41 8.25 5.34 -9.25
CA VAL A 41 6.85 5.43 -9.68
C VAL A 41 5.99 4.52 -8.82
N ARG A 42 6.45 3.29 -8.58
CA ARG A 42 5.78 2.33 -7.68
C ARG A 42 5.62 2.92 -6.28
N ARG A 43 6.67 3.47 -5.69
CA ARG A 43 6.61 4.11 -4.37
C ARG A 43 5.61 5.24 -4.31
N MET A 44 5.61 6.12 -5.32
CA MET A 44 4.64 7.23 -5.36
C MET A 44 3.18 6.75 -5.49
N LEU A 45 2.93 5.64 -6.21
CA LEU A 45 1.60 5.04 -6.27
C LEU A 45 1.20 4.42 -4.93
N VAL A 46 2.15 3.78 -4.22
CA VAL A 46 1.94 3.27 -2.86
C VAL A 46 1.62 4.41 -1.90
N VAL A 47 2.40 5.50 -1.91
CA VAL A 47 2.13 6.70 -1.10
C VAL A 47 0.72 7.23 -1.37
N GLY A 48 0.35 7.38 -2.65
CA GLY A 48 -1.01 7.81 -3.00
C GLY A 48 -2.10 6.85 -2.49
N LEU A 49 -1.85 5.53 -2.55
CA LEU A 49 -2.78 4.52 -2.06
C LEU A 49 -2.96 4.61 -0.53
N THR A 50 -1.87 4.79 0.21
CA THR A 50 -1.88 4.96 1.67
C THR A 50 -2.53 6.29 2.08
N ASP A 51 -2.24 7.38 1.37
CA ASP A 51 -2.88 8.68 1.59
C ASP A 51 -4.41 8.56 1.40
N CYS A 52 -4.86 7.89 0.34
CA CYS A 52 -6.28 7.61 0.13
C CYS A 52 -6.91 6.83 1.29
N ALA A 53 -6.20 5.85 1.87
CA ALA A 53 -6.68 5.07 3.02
C ALA A 53 -6.77 5.91 4.30
N LEU A 54 -5.79 6.80 4.54
CA LEU A 54 -5.81 7.73 5.69
C LEU A 54 -7.03 8.66 5.69
N TRP A 55 -7.56 8.99 4.52
CA TRP A 55 -8.78 9.78 4.36
C TRP A 55 -10.07 8.99 4.57
N GLN A 56 -10.03 7.65 4.58
CA GLN A 56 -11.19 6.82 4.90
C GLN A 56 -11.44 6.79 6.40
N PRO A 57 -12.68 6.47 6.82
CA PRO A 57 -12.98 6.30 8.24
C PRO A 57 -12.23 5.07 8.83
N PRO A 58 -11.92 5.05 10.14
CA PRO A 58 -11.06 4.02 10.75
C PRO A 58 -11.54 2.57 10.58
N GLU A 59 -12.85 2.37 10.40
CA GLU A 59 -13.47 1.07 10.19
C GLU A 59 -13.00 0.40 8.89
N GLU A 60 -12.53 1.19 7.92
CA GLU A 60 -12.02 0.73 6.63
C GLU A 60 -10.54 0.33 6.67
N ASP A 61 -9.80 0.63 7.74
CA ASP A 61 -8.35 0.41 7.82
C ASP A 61 -7.98 -1.07 7.70
N GLY A 62 -8.66 -1.92 8.48
CA GLY A 62 -8.45 -3.37 8.48
C GLY A 62 -8.85 -4.03 7.16
N PRO A 63 -10.08 -3.79 6.65
CA PRO A 63 -10.51 -4.27 5.33
C PRO A 63 -9.54 -3.84 4.21
N TRP A 64 -9.15 -2.56 4.18
CA TRP A 64 -8.22 -2.04 3.18
C TRP A 64 -6.88 -2.76 3.19
N LEU A 65 -6.27 -2.92 4.36
CA LEU A 65 -4.99 -3.60 4.49
C LEU A 65 -5.12 -5.07 4.07
N THR A 66 -6.20 -5.75 4.48
CA THR A 66 -6.48 -7.14 4.14
C THR A 66 -6.61 -7.34 2.62
N ASP A 67 -7.31 -6.43 1.95
CA ASP A 67 -7.48 -6.48 0.49
C ASP A 67 -6.16 -6.23 -0.24
N CYS A 68 -5.34 -5.29 0.24
CA CYS A 68 -4.00 -5.06 -0.31
C CYS A 68 -3.09 -6.29 -0.12
N LEU A 69 -3.12 -6.91 1.06
CA LEU A 69 -2.35 -8.12 1.34
C LEU A 69 -2.72 -9.23 0.35
N LYS A 70 -4.01 -9.54 0.20
CA LYS A 70 -4.49 -10.54 -0.77
C LYS A 70 -4.04 -10.21 -2.19
N GLN A 71 -4.21 -8.96 -2.62
CA GLN A 71 -3.91 -8.54 -3.98
C GLN A 71 -2.43 -8.69 -4.35
N PHE A 72 -1.52 -8.53 -3.39
CA PHE A 72 -0.08 -8.54 -3.63
C PHE A 72 0.65 -9.76 -3.08
N SER A 73 -0.02 -10.64 -2.31
CA SER A 73 0.56 -11.89 -1.80
C SER A 73 0.63 -13.01 -2.83
N ASP A 74 -0.23 -12.96 -3.85
CA ASP A 74 -0.45 -14.09 -4.75
C ASP A 74 0.62 -14.25 -5.83
N SER A 75 1.54 -13.28 -5.97
CA SER A 75 2.60 -13.32 -6.97
C SER A 75 3.90 -12.74 -6.45
N ILE A 76 5.00 -13.45 -6.68
CA ILE A 76 6.35 -12.96 -6.38
C ILE A 76 6.67 -11.64 -7.08
N GLU A 77 6.05 -11.38 -8.24
CA GLU A 77 6.21 -10.13 -8.98
C GLU A 77 5.57 -8.92 -8.29
N ALA A 78 4.58 -9.16 -7.43
CA ALA A 78 3.89 -8.14 -6.66
C ALA A 78 4.51 -7.91 -5.28
N LEU A 79 5.43 -8.77 -4.85
CA LEU A 79 6.12 -8.66 -3.56
C LEU A 79 6.81 -7.29 -3.36
N PRO A 80 7.47 -6.67 -4.36
CA PRO A 80 8.01 -5.32 -4.19
C PRO A 80 6.95 -4.27 -3.86
N CYS A 81 5.74 -4.38 -4.43
CA CYS A 81 4.62 -3.49 -4.12
C CYS A 81 4.17 -3.69 -2.67
N LEU A 82 4.07 -4.94 -2.23
CA LEU A 82 3.70 -5.28 -0.86
C LEU A 82 4.73 -4.73 0.15
N LEU A 83 6.02 -4.95 -0.09
CA LEU A 83 7.08 -4.46 0.78
C LEU A 83 7.13 -2.93 0.84
N GLU A 84 6.92 -2.25 -0.29
CA GLU A 84 6.80 -0.79 -0.31
C GLU A 84 5.58 -0.31 0.47
N LEU A 85 4.43 -0.98 0.35
CA LEU A 85 3.22 -0.65 1.12
C LEU A 85 3.48 -0.71 2.62
N LEU A 86 4.09 -1.78 3.09
CA LEU A 86 4.41 -1.97 4.50
C LEU A 86 5.44 -0.98 5.03
N ALA A 87 6.35 -0.49 4.16
CA ALA A 87 7.29 0.57 4.52
C ALA A 87 6.61 1.95 4.56
N VAL A 88 5.69 2.24 3.64
CA VAL A 88 5.05 3.56 3.51
C VAL A 88 3.96 3.78 4.57
N ILE A 89 3.24 2.75 4.99
CA ILE A 89 2.20 2.85 6.04
C ILE A 89 2.69 3.60 7.30
N PRO A 90 3.80 3.22 7.95
CA PRO A 90 4.29 3.94 9.13
C PRO A 90 4.82 5.34 8.80
N GLU A 91 5.38 5.55 7.60
CA GLU A 91 5.85 6.87 7.16
C GLU A 91 4.69 7.86 7.02
N GLU A 92 3.61 7.46 6.35
CA GLU A 92 2.44 8.32 6.13
C GLU A 92 1.60 8.50 7.39
N ALA A 93 1.54 7.50 8.28
CA ALA A 93 0.93 7.65 9.60
C ALA A 93 1.61 8.75 10.43
N ALA A 94 2.91 8.98 10.25
CA ALA A 94 3.66 10.05 10.88
C ALA A 94 3.69 11.36 10.05
N ASN A 95 3.26 11.32 8.78
CA ASN A 95 3.35 12.45 7.87
C ASN A 95 2.31 13.54 8.18
N ARG A 96 2.80 14.77 8.40
CA ARG A 96 1.96 15.95 8.68
C ARG A 96 1.54 16.71 7.42
N LYS A 97 2.05 16.33 6.24
CA LYS A 97 1.68 16.95 4.96
C LYS A 97 0.28 16.52 4.51
N VAL A 98 -0.18 15.34 4.93
CA VAL A 98 -1.55 14.90 4.71
C VAL A 98 -2.47 15.74 5.60
N VAL A 99 -3.42 16.45 5.01
CA VAL A 99 -4.37 17.37 5.70
C VAL A 99 -5.46 16.58 6.46
N VAL A 100 -5.07 15.50 7.13
CA VAL A 100 -5.91 14.68 8.01
C VAL A 100 -5.68 15.12 9.47
N SER A 101 -6.65 14.88 10.36
CA SER A 101 -6.53 15.23 11.77
C SER A 101 -5.46 14.39 12.49
N ALA A 102 -4.87 14.93 13.56
CA ALA A 102 -3.89 14.18 14.36
C ALA A 102 -4.50 12.93 15.01
N GLN A 103 -5.75 13.04 15.47
CA GLN A 103 -6.50 11.91 16.02
C GLN A 103 -6.68 10.79 14.99
N ARG A 104 -7.05 11.13 13.75
CA ARG A 104 -7.24 10.12 12.70
C ARG A 104 -5.93 9.40 12.36
N ARG A 105 -4.79 10.12 12.30
CA ARG A 105 -3.47 9.50 12.12
C ARG A 105 -3.11 8.53 13.25
N GLN A 106 -3.40 8.89 14.50
CA GLN A 106 -3.17 8.00 15.65
C GLN A 106 -4.04 6.74 15.57
N GLN A 107 -5.31 6.88 15.18
CA GLN A 107 -6.21 5.74 14.96
C GLN A 107 -5.69 4.83 13.84
N PHE A 108 -5.24 5.43 12.73
CA PHE A 108 -4.66 4.68 11.61
C PHE A 108 -3.44 3.89 12.07
N ALA A 109 -2.47 4.54 12.74
CA ALA A 109 -1.28 3.87 13.25
C ALA A 109 -1.63 2.72 14.22
N ALA A 110 -2.58 2.95 15.13
CA ALA A 110 -3.02 1.94 16.08
C ALA A 110 -3.69 0.74 15.38
N SER A 111 -4.54 0.98 14.39
CA SER A 111 -5.17 -0.07 13.59
C SER A 111 -4.12 -0.89 12.82
N MET A 112 -3.18 -0.22 12.13
CA MET A 112 -2.11 -0.90 11.39
C MET A 112 -1.24 -1.77 12.31
N LEU A 113 -0.96 -1.33 13.53
CA LEU A 113 -0.26 -2.13 14.53
C LEU A 113 -1.04 -3.40 14.91
N GLN A 114 -2.36 -3.31 15.08
CA GLN A 114 -3.21 -4.48 15.38
C GLN A 114 -3.17 -5.54 14.27
N HIS A 115 -2.93 -5.13 13.03
CA HIS A 115 -2.85 -6.02 11.87
C HIS A 115 -1.43 -6.54 11.57
N THR A 116 -0.43 -6.17 12.39
CA THR A 116 0.98 -6.53 12.15
C THR A 116 1.21 -8.05 12.09
N SER A 117 0.53 -8.83 12.94
CA SER A 117 0.65 -10.30 12.92
C SER A 117 0.19 -10.91 11.60
N ALA A 118 -0.98 -10.50 11.10
CA ALA A 118 -1.53 -10.97 9.83
C ALA A 118 -0.62 -10.62 8.64
N VAL A 119 -0.03 -9.42 8.65
CA VAL A 119 0.96 -8.98 7.68
C VAL A 119 2.19 -9.90 7.69
N LEU A 120 2.78 -10.14 8.86
CA LEU A 120 3.96 -10.98 9.01
C LEU A 120 3.71 -12.43 8.58
N GLU A 121 2.55 -12.99 8.94
CA GLU A 121 2.15 -14.32 8.47
C GLU A 121 2.02 -14.38 6.96
N THR A 122 1.48 -13.33 6.33
CA THR A 122 1.32 -13.24 4.88
C THR A 122 2.68 -13.18 4.18
N LEU A 123 3.61 -12.36 4.70
CA LEU A 123 4.98 -12.29 4.20
C LEU A 123 5.71 -13.63 4.33
N LEU A 124 5.55 -14.31 5.48
CA LEU A 124 6.14 -15.63 5.70
C LEU A 124 5.64 -16.62 4.64
N LYS A 125 4.33 -16.69 4.41
CA LYS A 125 3.71 -17.55 3.38
C LYS A 125 4.23 -17.22 1.98
N ALA A 126 4.29 -15.94 1.63
CA ALA A 126 4.82 -15.49 0.34
C ALA A 126 6.30 -15.88 0.13
N SER A 127 7.12 -15.76 1.17
CA SER A 127 8.53 -16.17 1.12
C SER A 127 8.72 -17.69 0.97
N GLN A 128 7.88 -18.49 1.63
CA GLN A 128 7.91 -19.95 1.53
C GLN A 128 7.46 -20.45 0.16
N ALA A 129 6.43 -19.85 -0.42
CA ALA A 129 5.99 -20.12 -1.80
C ALA A 129 7.10 -19.78 -2.82
N SER A 130 7.88 -18.73 -2.55
CA SER A 130 9.04 -18.35 -3.37
C SER A 130 10.19 -19.37 -3.27
N GLY A 131 10.41 -19.95 -2.09
CA GLY A 131 11.41 -21.01 -1.87
C GLY A 131 11.09 -22.32 -2.60
N GLN A 132 9.82 -22.69 -2.74
CA GLN A 132 9.40 -23.90 -3.46
C GLN A 132 9.57 -23.79 -4.99
N CYS A 133 9.60 -22.58 -5.55
CA CYS A 133 9.82 -22.35 -6.99
C CYS A 133 11.31 -22.35 -7.38
N ALA A 134 12.23 -22.16 -6.42
CA ALA A 134 13.67 -22.16 -6.68
C ALA A 134 14.31 -23.58 -6.69
N VAL A 135 13.69 -24.56 -6.02
CA VAL A 135 14.23 -25.92 -5.90
C VAL A 135 14.04 -26.82 -7.15
N PRO A 136 12.97 -26.70 -7.98
CA PRO A 136 12.83 -27.52 -9.18
C PRO A 136 13.68 -27.02 -10.36
N ALA A 137 14.19 -25.78 -10.32
CA ALA A 137 15.02 -25.20 -11.40
C ALA A 137 16.50 -25.63 -11.35
N LEU A 138 16.88 -26.48 -10.38
CA LEU A 138 18.23 -26.99 -10.19
C LEU A 138 18.31 -28.53 -10.26
N ARG A 139 17.38 -29.20 -10.97
CA ARG A 139 17.47 -30.63 -11.26
C ARG A 139 17.41 -30.90 -12.76
#